data_AF-A0A5N6SQT1-F1
#
_entry.id   AF-A0A5N6SQT1-F1
#
_cell.length_a   1.000
_cell.length_b   1.000
_cell.length_c   1.000
_cell.angle_alpha   90.00
_cell.angle_beta   90.00
_cell.angle_gamma   90.00
#
_symmetry.space_group_name_H-M   'P 1'
#
loop_
_entity.id
_entity.type
_entity.pdbx_description
1 polymer ?
#
loop_
_entity_poly.entity_id
_entity_poly.type
_entity_poly.pdbx_seq_one_letter_code
_entity_poly.pdbx_strand_id
1 'polypeptide(L)'
;MHLFHTKHITWLTSHVQVKYWALGNETWGPWQVEQMTKEAYSHKAYQWAKALKLLDPSLVLILCGQDGTASWDYYTLKHCLLPVNSPLSTSAVPLIDMHSIHLYTCSSSHLPNATAPLAAERAIEITSSLIDLARIENGVPPEQTRPTICFDEWNVWDPIRAEGSKGAEECYTLSDALAVAVWLNVFVRKSKDLGMACIAQTVNVISPLMTTKEGITKQTTWWPLYLFSKYMRGWTISAHLASATYEGETSPKWIRGVKETPWLDVSAVLGEDGYVNVAVVNIHEEKAIETKIDGASGEVTVFTVTGDSVAATNMKGKEEVAVVESTWDGQGPYAFPKHSLTLLRWKA
;
A
#
# COMPACT_ATOMS: atom_id res chain seq x y z
N MET A 1 10.73 -0.07 47.41
CA MET A 1 12.15 -0.46 47.36
C MET A 1 12.27 -1.93 47.73
N HIS A 2 12.34 -2.82 46.73
CA HIS A 2 12.96 -4.15 46.82
C HIS A 2 13.28 -4.59 45.40
N LEU A 3 14.53 -4.33 44.98
CA LEU A 3 15.12 -4.91 43.79
C LEU A 3 15.48 -6.36 44.12
N PHE A 4 15.00 -7.31 43.33
CA PHE A 4 15.67 -8.60 43.21
C PHE A 4 16.67 -8.54 42.07
N HIS A 5 17.94 -8.64 42.45
CA HIS A 5 19.08 -8.82 41.59
C HIS A 5 19.20 -10.33 41.32
N THR A 6 18.94 -10.80 40.11
CA THR A 6 19.27 -12.17 39.70
C THR A 6 20.39 -12.16 38.67
N LYS A 7 21.47 -12.83 39.06
CA LYS A 7 22.73 -13.01 38.35
C LYS A 7 22.51 -13.74 37.01
N HIS A 8 23.28 -13.29 36.03
CA HIS A 8 23.74 -13.96 34.81
C HIS A 8 23.19 -15.37 34.55
N ILE A 9 22.26 -15.44 33.61
CA ILE A 9 22.07 -16.62 32.77
C ILE A 9 22.52 -16.23 31.37
N THR A 10 23.74 -16.64 30.99
CA THR A 10 24.22 -16.58 29.61
C THR A 10 23.58 -17.70 28.82
N TRP A 11 22.39 -17.43 28.30
CA TRP A 11 21.89 -18.15 27.13
C TRP A 11 22.57 -17.56 25.88
N LEU A 12 22.89 -18.40 24.91
CA LEU A 12 23.22 -17.97 23.55
C LEU A 12 22.02 -17.17 22.99
N THR A 13 22.02 -15.85 23.11
CA THR A 13 20.84 -15.03 22.73
C THR A 13 21.20 -13.99 21.69
N SER A 14 21.15 -14.37 20.42
CA SER A 14 20.78 -13.40 19.39
C SER A 14 19.32 -13.01 19.65
N HIS A 15 19.10 -11.94 20.40
CA HIS A 15 17.75 -11.39 20.60
C HIS A 15 17.26 -10.87 19.24
N VAL A 16 16.07 -11.32 18.80
CA VAL A 16 15.43 -10.76 17.62
C VAL A 16 14.97 -9.35 17.97
N GLN A 17 15.61 -8.34 17.39
CA GLN A 17 15.25 -6.93 17.60
C GLN A 17 14.09 -6.57 16.67
N VAL A 18 12.87 -6.91 17.07
CA VAL A 18 11.66 -6.50 16.34
C VAL A 18 11.45 -5.01 16.56
N LYS A 19 11.62 -4.22 15.49
CA LYS A 19 11.53 -2.76 15.55
C LYS A 19 10.09 -2.24 15.47
N TYR A 20 9.25 -2.84 14.64
CA TYR A 20 7.89 -2.37 14.36
C TYR A 20 6.86 -3.20 15.11
N TRP A 21 5.94 -2.55 15.82
CA TRP A 21 4.90 -3.22 16.61
C TRP A 21 3.54 -2.57 16.37
N ALA A 22 2.57 -3.36 15.89
CA ALA A 22 1.18 -2.94 15.80
C ALA A 22 0.46 -3.09 17.15
N LEU A 23 -0.26 -2.05 17.56
CA LEU A 23 -1.03 -2.02 18.80
C LEU A 23 -2.41 -2.63 18.57
N GLY A 24 -2.46 -3.95 18.37
CA GLY A 24 -3.69 -4.69 18.03
C GLY A 24 -3.94 -4.81 16.52
N ASN A 25 -5.03 -5.48 16.15
CA ASN A 25 -5.44 -5.74 14.76
C ASN A 25 -6.94 -5.57 14.60
N GLU A 26 -7.40 -4.73 13.66
CA GLU A 26 -8.80 -4.52 13.29
C GLU A 26 -9.82 -4.51 14.44
N THR A 27 -9.45 -4.04 15.64
CA THR A 27 -10.27 -4.26 16.85
C THR A 27 -11.64 -3.58 16.81
N TRP A 28 -11.90 -2.76 15.79
CA TRP A 28 -13.19 -2.17 15.46
C TRP A 28 -14.17 -3.17 14.83
N GLY A 29 -13.68 -4.19 14.13
CA GLY A 29 -14.46 -5.13 13.34
C GLY A 29 -15.21 -6.15 14.20
N PRO A 30 -16.51 -6.41 13.97
CA PRO A 30 -17.30 -7.36 14.76
C PRO A 30 -16.86 -8.83 14.63
N TRP A 31 -15.97 -9.14 13.68
CA TRP A 31 -15.36 -10.47 13.53
C TRP A 31 -14.17 -10.72 14.45
N GLN A 32 -13.57 -9.67 15.02
CA GLN A 32 -12.38 -9.80 15.86
C GLN A 32 -12.74 -10.31 17.27
N VAL A 33 -11.92 -11.23 17.77
CA VAL A 33 -11.90 -11.55 19.20
C VAL A 33 -11.38 -10.32 19.94
N GLU A 34 -11.98 -9.99 21.09
CA GLU A 34 -11.70 -8.74 21.81
C GLU A 34 -12.03 -7.47 20.99
N GLN A 35 -13.12 -7.51 20.22
CA GLN A 35 -13.68 -6.30 19.60
C GLN A 35 -13.87 -5.19 20.66
N MET A 36 -13.47 -3.97 20.32
CA MET A 36 -13.55 -2.79 21.17
C MET A 36 -14.26 -1.63 20.47
N THR A 37 -14.86 -0.75 21.27
CA THR A 37 -15.21 0.59 20.79
C THR A 37 -13.94 1.44 20.65
N LYS A 38 -13.99 2.53 19.88
CA LYS A 38 -12.86 3.43 19.68
C LYS A 38 -12.34 4.03 21.00
N GLU A 39 -13.24 4.27 21.96
CA GLU A 39 -12.92 4.72 23.32
C GLU A 39 -12.08 3.68 24.05
N ALA A 40 -12.60 2.45 24.16
CA ALA A 40 -11.94 1.35 24.86
C ALA A 40 -10.58 1.01 24.24
N TYR A 41 -10.51 0.96 22.90
CA TYR A 41 -9.27 0.75 22.18
C TYR A 41 -8.25 1.86 22.45
N SER A 42 -8.62 3.13 22.30
CA SER A 42 -7.70 4.26 22.48
C SER A 42 -7.11 4.30 23.89
N HIS A 43 -7.94 4.04 24.91
CA HIS A 43 -7.48 3.93 26.29
C HIS A 43 -6.46 2.79 26.47
N LYS A 44 -6.71 1.62 25.87
CA LYS A 44 -5.83 0.45 25.97
C LYS A 44 -4.53 0.66 25.18
N ALA A 45 -4.62 1.11 23.93
CA ALA A 45 -3.49 1.38 23.05
C ALA A 45 -2.53 2.41 23.66
N TYR A 46 -3.06 3.48 24.25
CA TYR A 46 -2.26 4.49 24.94
C TYR A 46 -1.41 3.92 26.10
N GLN A 47 -1.99 3.06 26.93
CA GLN A 47 -1.26 2.45 28.05
C GLN A 47 -0.18 1.49 27.56
N TRP A 48 -0.46 0.70 26.52
CA TRP A 48 0.54 -0.17 25.90
C TRP A 48 1.66 0.63 25.25
N ALA A 49 1.36 1.70 24.52
CA ALA A 49 2.38 2.55 23.90
C ALA A 49 3.34 3.13 24.93
N LYS A 50 2.83 3.60 26.08
CA LYS A 50 3.65 4.04 27.20
C LYS A 50 4.55 2.93 27.75
N ALA A 51 3.98 1.77 28.04
CA ALA A 51 4.73 0.65 28.60
C ALA A 51 5.85 0.20 27.65
N LEU A 52 5.56 0.11 26.35
CA LEU A 52 6.51 -0.29 25.31
C LEU A 52 7.61 0.76 25.12
N LYS A 53 7.29 2.05 25.01
CA LYS A 53 8.31 3.12 24.87
C LYS A 53 9.15 3.33 26.13
N LEU A 54 8.62 3.02 27.32
CA LEU A 54 9.39 3.01 28.56
C LEU A 54 10.38 1.85 28.59
N LEU A 55 10.00 0.70 28.05
CA LEU A 55 10.86 -0.48 27.93
C LEU A 55 11.94 -0.27 26.87
N ASP A 56 11.55 0.22 25.70
CA ASP A 56 12.43 0.48 24.57
C ASP A 56 11.92 1.69 23.75
N PRO A 57 12.56 2.86 23.89
CA PRO A 57 12.15 4.07 23.16
C PRO A 57 12.46 4.01 21.66
N SER A 58 13.21 3.01 21.18
CA SER A 58 13.57 2.84 19.77
C SER A 58 12.51 2.11 18.93
N LEU A 59 11.51 1.51 19.59
CA LEU A 59 10.38 0.85 18.93
C LEU A 59 9.62 1.84 18.05
N VAL A 60 9.13 1.37 16.91
CA VAL A 60 8.21 2.08 16.02
C VAL A 60 6.82 1.49 16.25
N LEU A 61 5.92 2.28 16.84
CA LEU A 61 4.58 1.81 17.19
C LEU A 61 3.56 2.25 16.14
N ILE A 62 2.77 1.27 15.68
CA ILE A 62 1.71 1.43 14.69
C ILE A 62 0.36 1.39 15.43
N LEU A 63 -0.38 2.48 15.39
CA LEU A 63 -1.73 2.58 15.93
C LEU A 63 -2.72 1.87 15.00
N CYS A 64 -3.66 1.10 15.56
CA CYS A 64 -4.69 0.42 14.76
C CYS A 64 -5.73 1.44 14.30
N GLY A 65 -5.67 1.80 13.02
CA GLY A 65 -6.73 2.48 12.30
C GLY A 65 -7.78 1.52 11.76
N GLN A 66 -8.64 2.08 10.90
CA GLN A 66 -9.66 1.39 10.13
C GLN A 66 -9.34 1.53 8.64
N ASP A 67 -10.15 2.24 7.87
CA ASP A 67 -10.06 2.32 6.41
C ASP A 67 -9.52 3.68 5.92
N GLY A 68 -9.09 4.53 6.86
CA GLY A 68 -8.54 5.85 6.61
C GLY A 68 -9.58 6.94 6.32
N THR A 69 -10.86 6.59 6.34
CA THR A 69 -11.98 7.51 6.14
C THR A 69 -12.99 7.51 7.28
N ALA A 70 -12.79 6.64 8.28
CA ALA A 70 -13.72 6.44 9.35
C ALA A 70 -13.52 7.40 10.52
N SER A 71 -14.59 7.65 11.27
CA SER A 71 -14.49 8.41 12.54
C SER A 71 -13.62 7.72 13.59
N TRP A 72 -13.40 6.41 13.46
CA TRP A 72 -12.45 5.64 14.25
C TRP A 72 -11.04 6.22 14.12
N ASP A 73 -10.57 6.43 12.89
CA ASP A 73 -9.21 6.90 12.59
C ASP A 73 -8.92 8.23 13.27
N TYR A 74 -9.84 9.19 13.16
CA TYR A 74 -9.69 10.46 13.83
C TYR A 74 -9.66 10.32 15.35
N TYR A 75 -10.57 9.52 15.92
CA TYR A 75 -10.68 9.38 17.36
C TYR A 75 -9.41 8.76 17.96
N THR A 76 -8.91 7.67 17.39
CA THR A 76 -7.71 7.00 17.90
C THR A 76 -6.49 7.91 17.81
N LEU A 77 -6.31 8.61 16.68
CA LEU A 77 -5.27 9.64 16.52
C LEU A 77 -5.40 10.74 17.58
N LYS A 78 -6.59 11.32 17.72
CA LYS A 78 -6.87 12.39 18.68
C LYS A 78 -6.53 11.99 20.12
N HIS A 79 -6.73 10.74 20.50
CA HIS A 79 -6.50 10.29 21.88
C HIS A 79 -5.11 9.70 22.13
N CYS A 80 -4.41 9.22 21.09
CA CYS A 80 -3.10 8.58 21.25
C CYS A 80 -1.91 9.45 20.81
N LEU A 81 -2.12 10.44 19.93
CA LEU A 81 -1.07 11.31 19.41
C LEU A 81 -0.85 12.53 20.33
N LEU A 82 -0.05 12.37 21.38
CA LEU A 82 0.18 13.40 22.39
C LEU A 82 1.56 14.09 22.27
N PRO A 83 1.72 15.31 22.82
CA PRO A 83 3.01 15.99 22.92
C PRO A 83 4.03 15.22 23.75
N VAL A 84 5.27 15.18 23.26
CA VAL A 84 6.43 14.56 23.91
C VAL A 84 6.97 15.35 25.11
N ASN A 85 6.17 15.60 26.15
CA ASN A 85 6.65 16.23 27.40
C ASN A 85 5.74 15.86 28.59
N SER A 86 5.41 14.57 28.73
CA SER A 86 4.86 14.09 30.00
C SER A 86 5.96 14.22 31.08
N PRO A 87 5.67 14.68 32.31
CA PRO A 87 6.65 14.95 33.39
C PRO A 87 7.57 13.79 33.82
N LEU A 88 7.50 12.64 33.16
CA LEU A 88 8.10 11.36 33.56
C LEU A 88 9.01 10.75 32.48
N SER A 89 9.22 11.40 31.33
CA SER A 89 10.10 10.89 30.25
C SER A 89 11.29 11.82 30.01
N THR A 90 12.50 11.26 30.04
CA THR A 90 13.75 11.92 29.67
C THR A 90 14.02 11.88 28.17
N SER A 91 13.26 11.09 27.41
CA SER A 91 13.32 10.98 25.95
C SER A 91 12.11 11.67 25.34
N ALA A 92 12.36 12.68 24.50
CA ALA A 92 11.35 13.40 23.72
C ALA A 92 10.87 12.57 22.51
N VAL A 93 10.52 11.29 22.72
CA VAL A 93 10.11 10.37 21.64
C VAL A 93 8.58 10.26 21.57
N PRO A 94 7.97 10.32 20.38
CA PRO A 94 6.53 10.15 20.23
C PRO A 94 6.11 8.74 20.67
N LEU A 95 4.90 8.64 21.22
CA LEU A 95 4.32 7.34 21.56
C LEU A 95 3.92 6.55 20.32
N ILE A 96 3.35 7.24 19.33
CA ILE A 96 2.85 6.65 18.09
C ILE A 96 3.67 7.20 16.93
N ASP A 97 4.19 6.29 16.12
CA ASP A 97 5.03 6.60 14.96
C ASP A 97 4.27 6.45 13.64
N MET A 98 3.29 5.55 13.62
CA MET A 98 2.47 5.31 12.43
C MET A 98 0.99 5.05 12.77
N HIS A 99 0.11 5.25 11.79
CA HIS A 99 -1.31 4.93 11.87
C HIS A 99 -1.71 3.95 10.77
N SER A 100 -2.35 2.84 11.12
CA SER A 100 -2.67 1.78 10.17
C SER A 100 -3.88 2.10 9.29
N ILE A 101 -3.90 1.56 8.07
CA ILE A 101 -5.08 1.54 7.18
C ILE A 101 -5.22 0.13 6.60
N HIS A 102 -6.44 -0.39 6.66
CA HIS A 102 -6.85 -1.68 6.10
C HIS A 102 -7.91 -1.45 5.03
N LEU A 103 -7.63 -1.83 3.80
CA LEU A 103 -8.59 -1.68 2.70
C LEU A 103 -8.33 -2.72 1.60
N TYR A 104 -9.39 -3.45 1.27
CA TYR A 104 -9.43 -4.35 0.12
C TYR A 104 -10.44 -3.82 -0.90
N THR A 105 -10.09 -3.96 -2.17
CA THR A 105 -10.96 -3.53 -3.28
C THR A 105 -11.31 -4.71 -4.17
N CYS A 106 -12.52 -4.74 -4.72
CA CYS A 106 -12.88 -5.73 -5.73
C CYS A 106 -14.03 -5.26 -6.63
N SER A 107 -14.08 -5.82 -7.83
CA SER A 107 -15.27 -5.88 -8.65
C SER A 107 -15.19 -7.04 -9.62
N SER A 108 -16.34 -7.63 -9.97
CA SER A 108 -16.44 -8.63 -11.03
C SER A 108 -16.24 -8.04 -12.43
N SER A 109 -16.36 -6.73 -12.59
CA SER A 109 -16.18 -6.02 -13.87
C SER A 109 -14.83 -5.31 -13.92
N HIS A 110 -14.16 -5.35 -15.07
CA HIS A 110 -12.78 -4.88 -15.22
C HIS A 110 -12.59 -3.40 -14.84
N LEU A 111 -13.34 -2.48 -15.44
CA LEU A 111 -13.13 -1.04 -15.20
C LEU A 111 -13.41 -0.60 -13.76
N PRO A 112 -14.50 -1.05 -13.10
CA PRO A 112 -14.66 -0.79 -11.67
C PRO A 112 -13.57 -1.44 -10.82
N ASN A 113 -13.05 -2.62 -11.18
CA ASN A 113 -11.95 -3.28 -10.45
C ASN A 113 -10.63 -2.50 -10.57
N ALA A 114 -10.27 -2.09 -11.79
CA ALA A 114 -9.02 -1.37 -12.07
C ALA A 114 -9.01 0.05 -11.49
N THR A 115 -10.18 0.67 -11.31
CA THR A 115 -10.29 2.03 -10.73
C THR A 115 -10.52 2.03 -9.23
N ALA A 116 -10.96 0.91 -8.64
CA ALA A 116 -11.18 0.77 -7.20
C ALA A 116 -10.00 1.19 -6.30
N PRO A 117 -8.72 0.93 -6.66
CA PRO A 117 -7.57 1.32 -5.85
C PRO A 117 -7.46 2.83 -5.60
N LEU A 118 -8.13 3.68 -6.39
CA LEU A 118 -8.18 5.12 -6.15
C LEU A 118 -8.91 5.48 -4.85
N ALA A 119 -9.70 4.56 -4.29
CA ALA A 119 -10.22 4.68 -2.92
C ALA A 119 -9.08 4.81 -1.89
N ALA A 120 -8.01 4.03 -2.06
CA ALA A 120 -6.85 4.09 -1.17
C ALA A 120 -6.13 5.43 -1.25
N GLU A 121 -6.05 6.02 -2.44
CA GLU A 121 -5.45 7.33 -2.62
C GLU A 121 -6.20 8.39 -1.82
N ARG A 122 -7.54 8.32 -1.86
CA ARG A 122 -8.40 9.21 -1.07
C ARG A 122 -8.32 8.91 0.43
N ALA A 123 -8.25 7.64 0.84
CA ALA A 123 -8.06 7.24 2.23
C ALA A 123 -6.75 7.79 2.81
N ILE A 124 -5.66 7.72 2.06
CA ILE A 124 -4.36 8.29 2.46
C ILE A 124 -4.43 9.82 2.58
N GLU A 125 -5.07 10.50 1.61
CA GLU A 125 -5.27 11.97 1.65
C GLU A 125 -6.05 12.42 2.90
N ILE A 126 -7.15 11.70 3.22
CA ILE A 126 -7.98 11.99 4.39
C ILE A 126 -7.21 11.70 5.67
N THR A 127 -6.60 10.52 5.80
CA THR A 127 -5.84 10.12 7.00
C THR A 127 -4.69 11.06 7.27
N SER A 128 -3.95 11.49 6.24
CA SER A 128 -2.90 12.49 6.35
C SER A 128 -3.44 13.79 6.97
N SER A 129 -4.61 14.24 6.53
CA SER A 129 -5.30 15.41 7.10
C SER A 129 -5.78 15.18 8.54
N LEU A 130 -6.23 13.97 8.88
CA LEU A 130 -6.64 13.61 10.24
C LEU A 130 -5.44 13.58 11.21
N ILE A 131 -4.26 13.13 10.75
CA ILE A 131 -3.01 13.20 11.52
C ILE A 131 -2.69 14.66 11.82
N ASP A 132 -2.76 15.55 10.83
CA ASP A 132 -2.49 16.98 11.02
C ASP A 132 -3.50 17.63 11.96
N LEU A 133 -4.80 17.32 11.82
CA LEU A 133 -5.84 17.83 12.70
C LEU A 133 -5.60 17.39 14.15
N ALA A 134 -5.32 16.10 14.39
CA ALA A 134 -5.04 15.58 15.72
C ALA A 134 -3.81 16.25 16.34
N ARG A 135 -2.74 16.46 15.56
CA ARG A 135 -1.53 17.17 16.03
C ARG A 135 -1.85 18.60 16.46
N ILE A 136 -2.58 19.34 15.64
CA ILE A 136 -2.96 20.74 15.90
C ILE A 136 -3.78 20.81 17.18
N GLU A 137 -4.84 20.01 17.28
CA GLU A 137 -5.74 20.09 18.43
C GLU A 137 -5.12 19.56 19.73
N ASN A 138 -4.11 18.68 19.65
CA ASN A 138 -3.39 18.19 20.82
C ASN A 138 -2.19 19.06 21.19
N GLY A 139 -1.92 20.14 20.46
CA GLY A 139 -0.77 21.02 20.71
C GLY A 139 0.57 20.29 20.54
N VAL A 140 0.65 19.36 19.58
CA VAL A 140 1.89 18.63 19.30
C VAL A 140 2.92 19.60 18.71
N PRO A 141 4.12 19.72 19.31
CA PRO A 141 5.12 20.68 18.87
C PRO A 141 5.65 20.34 17.47
N PRO A 142 6.05 21.34 16.68
CA PRO A 142 6.55 21.12 15.31
C PRO A 142 7.83 20.28 15.26
N GLU A 143 8.63 20.25 16.34
CA GLU A 143 9.85 19.44 16.45
C GLU A 143 9.57 17.95 16.66
N GLN A 144 8.38 17.58 17.15
CA GLN A 144 7.99 16.18 17.30
C GLN A 144 7.68 15.59 15.94
N THR A 145 8.37 14.50 15.58
CA THR A 145 8.16 13.76 14.32
C THR A 145 6.68 13.52 14.04
N ARG A 146 6.27 13.81 12.80
CA ARG A 146 4.91 13.57 12.32
C ARG A 146 4.72 12.07 12.04
N PRO A 147 3.67 11.44 12.58
CA PRO A 147 3.36 10.06 12.23
C PRO A 147 3.11 9.90 10.73
N THR A 148 3.53 8.76 10.18
CA THR A 148 3.22 8.35 8.81
C THR A 148 2.10 7.32 8.79
N ILE A 149 1.58 7.00 7.62
CA ILE A 149 0.59 5.95 7.43
C ILE A 149 1.30 4.60 7.23
N CYS A 150 0.73 3.55 7.82
CA CYS A 150 1.10 2.15 7.60
C CYS A 150 -0.08 1.44 6.91
N PHE A 151 -0.01 1.22 5.61
CA PHE A 151 -1.05 0.48 4.89
C PHE A 151 -0.73 -1.01 4.99
N ASP A 152 -0.90 -1.58 6.18
CA ASP A 152 -0.46 -2.93 6.54
C ASP A 152 -1.41 -4.05 6.10
N GLU A 153 -2.58 -3.70 5.56
CA GLU A 153 -3.43 -4.64 4.81
C GLU A 153 -4.03 -3.98 3.57
N TRP A 154 -3.55 -4.41 2.40
CA TRP A 154 -4.13 -4.05 1.11
C TRP A 154 -4.00 -5.18 0.10
N ASN A 155 -5.04 -5.36 -0.73
CA ASN A 155 -4.99 -6.14 -1.96
C ASN A 155 -6.29 -5.98 -2.77
N VAL A 156 -6.35 -6.68 -3.90
CA VAL A 156 -7.63 -7.14 -4.46
C VAL A 156 -8.10 -8.35 -3.67
N TRP A 157 -9.31 -8.29 -3.11
CA TRP A 157 -9.93 -9.44 -2.46
C TRP A 157 -11.45 -9.39 -2.57
N ASP A 158 -12.05 -10.45 -3.11
CA ASP A 158 -13.49 -10.67 -3.08
C ASP A 158 -13.80 -11.85 -2.12
N PRO A 159 -14.42 -11.60 -0.95
CA PRO A 159 -14.72 -12.66 0.02
C PRO A 159 -15.73 -13.70 -0.49
N ILE A 160 -16.46 -13.41 -1.57
CA ILE A 160 -17.33 -14.37 -2.27
C ILE A 160 -16.48 -15.33 -3.11
N ARG A 161 -15.45 -14.81 -3.80
CA ARG A 161 -14.53 -15.60 -4.63
C ARG A 161 -13.56 -16.41 -3.78
N ALA A 162 -13.09 -15.83 -2.67
CA ALA A 162 -12.09 -16.42 -1.78
C ALA A 162 -12.50 -16.22 -0.31
N GLU A 163 -13.31 -17.14 0.22
CA GLU A 163 -13.83 -17.05 1.59
C GLU A 163 -12.69 -17.20 2.63
N GLY A 164 -12.57 -16.21 3.53
CA GLY A 164 -11.55 -16.20 4.59
C GLY A 164 -11.54 -17.44 5.48
N SER A 165 -12.73 -17.94 5.84
CA SER A 165 -12.88 -19.13 6.68
C SER A 165 -12.35 -20.43 6.03
N LYS A 166 -12.17 -20.40 4.70
CA LYS A 166 -11.69 -21.52 3.86
C LYS A 166 -10.27 -21.30 3.34
N GLY A 167 -9.54 -20.33 3.90
CA GLY A 167 -8.15 -20.04 3.56
C GLY A 167 -7.95 -18.94 2.51
N ALA A 168 -9.03 -18.37 1.96
CA ALA A 168 -8.99 -17.26 0.99
C ALA A 168 -7.93 -17.43 -0.14
N GLU A 169 -7.83 -18.64 -0.69
CA GLU A 169 -6.99 -18.87 -1.87
C GLU A 169 -7.67 -18.31 -3.12
N GLU A 170 -7.15 -17.19 -3.61
CA GLU A 170 -7.75 -16.46 -4.72
C GLU A 170 -7.00 -16.72 -6.04
N CYS A 171 -7.77 -16.81 -7.14
CA CYS A 171 -7.23 -16.94 -8.49
C CYS A 171 -7.25 -15.57 -9.18
N TYR A 172 -6.10 -14.92 -9.25
CA TYR A 172 -6.00 -13.57 -9.80
C TYR A 172 -5.96 -13.55 -11.33
N THR A 173 -6.70 -12.60 -11.89
CA THR A 173 -6.79 -12.32 -13.33
C THR A 173 -5.85 -11.19 -13.75
N LEU A 174 -5.71 -10.92 -15.05
CA LEU A 174 -5.03 -9.71 -15.54
C LEU A 174 -5.72 -8.43 -15.03
N SER A 175 -7.06 -8.42 -14.94
CA SER A 175 -7.82 -7.31 -14.33
C SER A 175 -7.35 -7.01 -12.90
N ASP A 176 -7.13 -8.06 -12.10
CA ASP A 176 -6.64 -7.93 -10.74
C ASP A 176 -5.18 -7.45 -10.68
N ALA A 177 -4.34 -7.91 -11.61
CA ALA A 177 -2.97 -7.43 -11.74
C ALA A 177 -2.90 -5.94 -12.07
N LEU A 178 -3.78 -5.45 -12.94
CA LEU A 178 -3.87 -4.02 -13.27
C LEU A 178 -4.37 -3.20 -12.08
N ALA A 179 -5.35 -3.70 -11.32
CA ALA A 179 -5.77 -3.07 -10.08
C ALA A 179 -4.61 -3.00 -9.07
N VAL A 180 -3.85 -4.08 -8.88
CA VAL A 180 -2.64 -4.09 -8.03
C VAL A 180 -1.59 -3.09 -8.55
N ALA A 181 -1.43 -2.92 -9.86
CA ALA A 181 -0.53 -1.92 -10.41
C ALA A 181 -0.98 -0.48 -10.09
N VAL A 182 -2.30 -0.20 -10.13
CA VAL A 182 -2.85 1.10 -9.72
C VAL A 182 -2.66 1.33 -8.21
N TRP A 183 -2.87 0.32 -7.37
CA TRP A 183 -2.51 0.38 -5.94
C TRP A 183 -1.06 0.81 -5.72
N LEU A 184 -0.14 0.16 -6.43
CA LEU A 184 1.29 0.45 -6.31
C LEU A 184 1.64 1.86 -6.82
N ASN A 185 1.02 2.31 -7.91
CA ASN A 185 1.13 3.70 -8.37
C ASN A 185 0.63 4.71 -7.32
N VAL A 186 -0.51 4.44 -6.69
CA VAL A 186 -1.04 5.25 -5.58
C VAL A 186 -0.02 5.36 -4.46
N PHE A 187 0.58 4.26 -4.04
CA PHE A 187 1.59 4.27 -2.98
C PHE A 187 2.83 5.08 -3.34
N VAL A 188 3.32 4.96 -4.58
CA VAL A 188 4.44 5.78 -5.07
C VAL A 188 4.08 7.28 -5.04
N ARG A 189 2.88 7.65 -5.49
CA ARG A 189 2.40 9.05 -5.46
C ARG A 189 2.21 9.58 -4.04
N LYS A 190 1.87 8.72 -3.08
CA LYS A 190 1.59 9.07 -1.68
C LYS A 190 2.71 8.76 -0.70
N SER A 191 3.90 8.41 -1.21
CA SER A 191 5.08 8.03 -0.41
C SER A 191 5.52 9.08 0.62
N LYS A 192 5.17 10.36 0.43
CA LYS A 192 5.40 11.42 1.42
C LYS A 192 4.70 11.16 2.76
N ASP A 193 3.48 10.63 2.72
CA ASP A 193 2.65 10.38 3.90
C ASP A 193 2.59 8.89 4.27
N LEU A 194 2.88 8.00 3.32
CA LEU A 194 2.86 6.55 3.48
C LEU A 194 4.27 6.02 3.79
N GLY A 195 4.51 5.61 5.04
CA GLY A 195 5.82 5.12 5.48
C GLY A 195 6.02 3.61 5.32
N MET A 196 4.93 2.83 5.24
CA MET A 196 4.98 1.38 5.07
C MET A 196 3.70 0.89 4.37
N ALA A 197 3.83 -0.12 3.50
CA ALA A 197 2.70 -0.84 2.94
C ALA A 197 3.01 -2.34 2.92
N CYS A 198 2.05 -3.18 3.32
CA CYS A 198 2.19 -4.63 3.38
C CYS A 198 1.08 -5.28 2.55
N ILE A 199 1.47 -5.93 1.46
CA ILE A 199 0.49 -6.67 0.65
C ILE A 199 -0.07 -7.83 1.48
N ALA A 200 -1.39 -7.91 1.54
CA ALA A 200 -2.09 -8.98 2.22
C ALA A 200 -2.52 -10.04 1.18
N GLN A 201 -1.92 -11.23 1.11
CA GLN A 201 -0.80 -11.73 1.92
C GLN A 201 0.33 -12.31 1.06
N THR A 202 1.35 -12.88 1.71
CA THR A 202 2.63 -13.22 1.06
C THR A 202 2.60 -14.53 0.28
N VAL A 203 1.88 -15.55 0.76
CA VAL A 203 1.82 -16.90 0.15
C VAL A 203 0.44 -17.54 0.35
N ASN A 204 -0.13 -18.12 -0.71
CA ASN A 204 -1.45 -18.78 -0.80
C ASN A 204 -2.68 -17.90 -0.51
N VAL A 205 -2.77 -17.36 0.70
CA VAL A 205 -3.89 -16.55 1.18
C VAL A 205 -3.85 -15.20 0.47
N ILE A 206 -4.83 -14.91 -0.41
CA ILE A 206 -4.93 -13.68 -1.23
C ILE A 206 -3.56 -13.17 -1.69
N SER A 207 -2.79 -14.06 -2.32
CA SER A 207 -1.35 -13.86 -2.48
C SER A 207 -0.90 -13.81 -3.95
N PRO A 208 0.09 -12.98 -4.29
CA PRO A 208 0.76 -13.05 -5.61
C PRO A 208 1.47 -14.38 -5.89
N LEU A 209 1.76 -15.15 -4.85
CA LEU A 209 2.41 -16.46 -4.91
C LEU A 209 1.50 -17.56 -4.38
N MET A 210 1.34 -18.63 -5.17
CA MET A 210 0.73 -19.88 -4.72
C MET A 210 1.80 -20.96 -4.62
N THR A 211 1.67 -21.83 -3.62
CA THR A 211 2.51 -23.01 -3.44
C THR A 211 1.63 -24.24 -3.40
N THR A 212 1.98 -25.25 -4.19
CA THR A 212 1.37 -26.58 -4.12
C THR A 212 2.46 -27.62 -3.90
N LYS A 213 2.10 -28.91 -3.87
CA LYS A 213 3.09 -29.98 -3.82
C LYS A 213 3.95 -30.05 -5.08
N GLU A 214 3.44 -29.51 -6.19
CA GLU A 214 4.04 -29.54 -7.52
C GLU A 214 4.99 -28.36 -7.76
N GLY A 215 4.91 -27.28 -6.99
CA GLY A 215 5.82 -26.14 -7.09
C GLY A 215 5.22 -24.81 -6.67
N ILE A 216 5.81 -23.73 -7.20
CA ILE A 216 5.41 -22.34 -6.95
C ILE A 216 4.79 -21.77 -8.23
N THR A 217 3.63 -21.16 -8.11
CA THR A 217 2.97 -20.42 -9.18
C THR A 217 3.02 -18.93 -8.87
N LYS A 218 3.54 -18.15 -9.81
CA LYS A 218 3.47 -16.69 -9.79
C LYS A 218 2.14 -16.27 -10.40
N GLN A 219 1.21 -15.80 -9.57
CA GLN A 219 -0.07 -15.28 -10.05
C GLN A 219 0.14 -14.02 -10.90
N THR A 220 -0.89 -13.57 -11.61
CA THR A 220 -0.82 -12.37 -12.45
C THR A 220 -0.35 -11.14 -11.66
N THR A 221 -0.78 -11.00 -10.39
CA THR A 221 -0.43 -9.92 -9.46
C THR A 221 1.04 -9.94 -9.00
N TRP A 222 1.78 -11.03 -9.21
CA TRP A 222 3.22 -11.10 -8.93
C TRP A 222 4.02 -10.12 -9.78
N TRP A 223 3.65 -9.94 -11.04
CA TRP A 223 4.45 -9.18 -12.01
C TRP A 223 4.46 -7.66 -11.73
N PRO A 224 3.33 -7.00 -11.45
CA PRO A 224 3.33 -5.64 -10.93
C PRO A 224 4.18 -5.52 -9.66
N LEU A 225 3.98 -6.41 -8.67
CA LEU A 225 4.72 -6.36 -7.41
C LEU A 225 6.24 -6.49 -7.63
N TYR A 226 6.66 -7.39 -8.52
CA TYR A 226 8.06 -7.59 -8.90
C TYR A 226 8.66 -6.34 -9.55
N LEU A 227 7.97 -5.76 -10.55
CA LEU A 227 8.46 -4.57 -11.26
C LEU A 227 8.61 -3.37 -10.31
N PHE A 228 7.59 -3.11 -9.47
CA PHE A 228 7.64 -2.00 -8.53
C PHE A 228 8.71 -2.20 -7.45
N SER A 229 8.78 -3.39 -6.85
CA SER A 229 9.79 -3.70 -5.84
C SER A 229 11.22 -3.60 -6.37
N LYS A 230 11.41 -3.86 -7.67
CA LYS A 230 12.74 -3.82 -8.30
C LYS A 230 13.13 -2.42 -8.77
N TYR A 231 12.22 -1.69 -9.41
CA TYR A 231 12.56 -0.48 -10.17
C TYR A 231 11.91 0.81 -9.67
N MET A 232 10.80 0.74 -8.92
CA MET A 232 10.09 1.93 -8.44
C MET A 232 10.59 2.37 -7.06
N ARG A 233 11.92 2.53 -6.94
CA ARG A 233 12.63 2.94 -5.71
C ARG A 233 13.39 4.24 -5.94
N GLY A 234 13.63 5.01 -4.89
CA GLY A 234 14.32 6.30 -4.95
C GLY A 234 13.38 7.47 -4.64
N TRP A 235 13.47 8.55 -5.41
CA TRP A 235 12.68 9.76 -5.20
C TRP A 235 11.47 9.80 -6.14
N THR A 236 10.26 9.96 -5.59
CA THR A 236 9.06 10.19 -6.40
C THR A 236 9.21 11.46 -7.24
N ILE A 237 8.92 11.37 -8.53
CA ILE A 237 8.84 12.51 -9.45
C ILE A 237 7.35 12.80 -9.69
N SER A 238 6.98 14.08 -9.70
CA SER A 238 5.61 14.46 -10.07
C SER A 238 5.39 14.19 -11.57
N ALA A 239 4.49 13.27 -11.88
CA ALA A 239 4.06 12.98 -13.24
C ALA A 239 2.75 13.74 -13.53
N HIS A 240 2.78 14.60 -14.54
CA HIS A 240 1.58 15.31 -15.01
C HIS A 240 0.97 14.54 -16.16
N LEU A 241 -0.29 14.11 -15.98
CA LEU A 241 -1.03 13.37 -16.99
C LEU A 241 -2.14 14.23 -17.59
N ALA A 242 -2.16 14.33 -18.91
CA ALA A 242 -3.31 14.79 -19.67
C ALA A 242 -3.95 13.58 -20.35
N SER A 243 -5.03 13.06 -19.75
CA SER A 243 -5.77 11.91 -20.26
C SER A 243 -7.27 12.15 -20.12
N ALA A 244 -8.06 11.64 -21.07
CA ALA A 244 -9.48 11.46 -20.83
C ALA A 244 -9.70 10.50 -19.64
N THR A 245 -10.89 10.56 -19.06
CA THR A 245 -11.27 9.76 -17.91
C THR A 245 -12.33 8.73 -18.29
N TYR A 246 -12.31 7.59 -17.62
CA TYR A 246 -13.44 6.68 -17.56
C TYR A 246 -14.61 7.34 -16.81
N GLU A 247 -15.83 7.28 -17.32
CA GLU A 247 -17.01 7.95 -16.74
C GLU A 247 -18.07 6.99 -16.18
N GLY A 248 -17.84 5.68 -16.27
CA GLY A 248 -18.81 4.67 -15.85
C GLY A 248 -18.87 4.41 -14.34
N GLU A 249 -19.40 3.25 -13.96
CA GLU A 249 -19.53 2.86 -12.55
C GLU A 249 -18.17 2.62 -11.88
N THR A 250 -18.02 3.05 -10.63
CA THR A 250 -16.85 2.75 -9.80
C THR A 250 -17.23 1.86 -8.63
N SER A 251 -16.27 1.09 -8.12
CA SER A 251 -16.41 0.31 -6.89
C SER A 251 -15.29 0.70 -5.93
N PRO A 252 -15.55 1.34 -4.78
CA PRO A 252 -16.84 1.84 -4.33
C PRO A 252 -17.43 2.96 -5.21
N LYS A 253 -18.76 3.12 -5.17
CA LYS A 253 -19.49 4.11 -5.98
C LYS A 253 -19.10 5.55 -5.69
N TRP A 254 -18.67 5.84 -4.46
CA TRP A 254 -18.34 7.20 -4.04
C TRP A 254 -17.06 7.73 -4.70
N ILE A 255 -16.17 6.87 -5.24
CA ILE A 255 -14.95 7.29 -5.94
C ILE A 255 -15.30 8.32 -7.01
N ARG A 256 -16.38 8.08 -7.78
CA ARG A 256 -16.87 8.96 -8.84
C ARG A 256 -17.07 10.42 -8.42
N GLY A 257 -17.39 10.67 -7.15
CA GLY A 257 -17.63 12.03 -6.62
C GLY A 257 -16.38 12.73 -6.07
N VAL A 258 -15.27 12.02 -5.89
CA VAL A 258 -14.10 12.54 -5.16
C VAL A 258 -12.77 12.28 -5.85
N LYS A 259 -12.69 11.43 -6.87
CA LYS A 259 -11.45 11.17 -7.61
C LYS A 259 -11.74 11.10 -9.11
N GLU A 260 -10.83 11.65 -9.90
CA GLU A 260 -10.78 11.38 -11.32
C GLU A 260 -10.31 9.94 -11.56
N THR A 261 -10.82 9.32 -12.63
CA THR A 261 -10.47 7.94 -13.02
C THR A 261 -9.89 7.97 -14.44
N PRO A 262 -8.63 8.42 -14.61
CA PRO A 262 -8.01 8.54 -15.93
C PRO A 262 -7.85 7.17 -16.59
N TRP A 263 -7.89 7.13 -17.92
CA TRP A 263 -7.65 5.88 -18.68
C TRP A 263 -6.22 5.37 -18.57
N LEU A 264 -5.27 6.28 -18.32
CA LEU A 264 -3.91 5.96 -17.92
C LEU A 264 -3.72 6.32 -16.45
N ASP A 265 -3.23 5.41 -15.62
CA ASP A 265 -2.77 5.73 -14.26
C ASP A 265 -1.25 5.67 -14.21
N VAL A 266 -0.60 6.70 -13.63
CA VAL A 266 0.85 6.89 -13.73
C VAL A 266 1.50 7.20 -12.39
N SER A 267 2.69 6.64 -12.18
CA SER A 267 3.65 7.13 -11.19
C SER A 267 5.06 7.09 -11.76
N ALA A 268 5.95 7.91 -11.22
CA ALA A 268 7.32 8.02 -11.68
C ALA A 268 8.30 8.17 -10.51
N VAL A 269 9.51 7.63 -10.65
CA VAL A 269 10.61 7.80 -9.70
C VAL A 269 11.93 8.06 -10.40
N LEU A 270 12.81 8.80 -9.74
CA LEU A 270 14.25 8.83 -10.03
C LEU A 270 14.92 7.82 -9.09
N GLY A 271 15.49 6.77 -9.67
CA GLY A 271 16.25 5.77 -8.95
C GLY A 271 17.56 6.30 -8.42
N GLU A 272 18.03 5.74 -7.30
CA GLU A 272 19.37 5.99 -6.75
C GLU A 272 20.49 5.59 -7.73
N ASP A 273 20.18 4.70 -8.67
CA ASP A 273 21.03 4.30 -9.79
C ASP A 273 21.03 5.30 -10.97
N GLY A 274 20.32 6.43 -10.83
CA GLY A 274 20.23 7.49 -11.83
C GLY A 274 19.36 7.13 -13.05
N TYR A 275 18.44 6.17 -12.91
CA TYR A 275 17.44 5.87 -13.93
C TYR A 275 16.10 6.51 -13.57
N VAL A 276 15.45 7.13 -14.56
CA VAL A 276 14.03 7.47 -14.46
C VAL A 276 13.22 6.20 -14.74
N ASN A 277 12.21 5.95 -13.91
CA ASN A 277 11.27 4.85 -14.07
C ASN A 277 9.86 5.41 -14.07
N VAL A 278 9.07 5.09 -15.08
CA VAL A 278 7.67 5.52 -15.20
C VAL A 278 6.79 4.32 -15.39
N ALA A 279 5.91 4.06 -14.42
CA ALA A 279 4.92 2.99 -14.47
C ALA A 279 3.59 3.57 -14.94
N VAL A 280 3.07 3.05 -16.05
CA VAL A 280 1.81 3.47 -16.66
C VAL A 280 0.87 2.28 -16.79
N VAL A 281 -0.33 2.39 -16.24
CA VAL A 281 -1.39 1.40 -16.37
C VAL A 281 -2.42 1.91 -17.35
N ASN A 282 -2.62 1.22 -18.47
CA ASN A 282 -3.76 1.47 -19.36
C ASN A 282 -4.92 0.56 -18.95
N ILE A 283 -5.94 1.15 -18.32
CA ILE A 283 -7.12 0.41 -17.85
C ILE A 283 -8.13 0.16 -18.98
N HIS A 284 -7.92 0.70 -20.19
CA HIS A 284 -8.85 0.49 -21.28
C HIS A 284 -8.78 -0.95 -21.79
N GLU A 285 -9.90 -1.66 -21.75
CA GLU A 285 -9.97 -3.08 -22.12
C GLU A 285 -9.65 -3.35 -23.59
N GLU A 286 -10.14 -2.48 -24.49
CA GLU A 286 -10.07 -2.71 -25.95
C GLU A 286 -9.09 -1.85 -26.75
N LYS A 287 -8.60 -0.72 -26.21
CA LYS A 287 -7.85 0.27 -26.98
C LYS A 287 -6.49 0.53 -26.37
N ALA A 288 -5.47 0.48 -27.23
CA ALA A 288 -4.20 1.12 -26.92
C ALA A 288 -4.42 2.64 -26.83
N ILE A 289 -3.65 3.30 -25.97
CA ILE A 289 -3.69 4.75 -25.81
C ILE A 289 -2.31 5.28 -26.15
N GLU A 290 -2.26 6.08 -27.21
CA GLU A 290 -1.06 6.77 -27.65
C GLU A 290 -0.95 8.13 -26.95
N THR A 291 0.21 8.41 -26.37
CA THR A 291 0.48 9.73 -25.76
C THR A 291 1.96 10.09 -25.87
N LYS A 292 2.24 11.39 -25.80
CA LYS A 292 3.60 11.93 -25.78
C LYS A 292 4.20 11.76 -24.38
N ILE A 293 5.47 11.36 -24.32
CA ILE A 293 6.22 11.26 -23.08
C ILE A 293 7.32 12.32 -23.10
N ASP A 294 7.16 13.35 -22.28
CA ASP A 294 8.17 14.38 -22.12
C ASP A 294 9.26 13.93 -21.12
N GLY A 295 10.53 14.18 -21.45
CA GLY A 295 11.68 13.86 -20.61
C GLY A 295 12.31 12.48 -20.85
N ALA A 296 11.71 11.64 -21.70
CA ALA A 296 12.36 10.43 -22.20
C ALA A 296 13.54 10.80 -23.12
N SER A 297 14.67 10.11 -22.99
CA SER A 297 15.85 10.33 -23.83
C SER A 297 16.67 9.07 -24.01
N GLY A 298 17.21 8.89 -25.22
CA GLY A 298 18.01 7.72 -25.56
C GLY A 298 17.16 6.44 -25.62
N GLU A 299 17.82 5.29 -25.54
CA GLU A 299 17.15 4.00 -25.50
C GLU A 299 16.40 3.81 -24.18
N VAL A 300 15.10 3.57 -24.28
CA VAL A 300 14.19 3.30 -23.17
C VAL A 300 13.96 1.79 -23.10
N THR A 301 14.31 1.18 -21.98
CA THR A 301 13.90 -0.20 -21.68
C THR A 301 12.43 -0.21 -21.31
N VAL A 302 11.66 -1.11 -21.91
CA VAL A 302 10.22 -1.23 -21.74
C VAL A 302 9.90 -2.60 -21.17
N PHE A 303 9.25 -2.64 -20.01
CA PHE A 303 8.68 -3.86 -19.45
C PHE A 303 7.15 -3.80 -19.53
N THR A 304 6.53 -4.76 -20.20
CA THR A 304 5.08 -4.81 -20.39
C THR A 304 4.51 -6.05 -19.71
N VAL A 305 3.43 -5.86 -18.94
CA VAL A 305 2.59 -6.92 -18.38
C VAL A 305 1.20 -6.79 -19.01
N THR A 306 0.81 -7.81 -19.77
CA THR A 306 -0.47 -7.90 -20.49
C THR A 306 -0.83 -9.36 -20.72
N GLY A 307 -1.99 -9.64 -21.32
CA GLY A 307 -2.43 -10.96 -21.75
C GLY A 307 -3.49 -10.85 -22.84
N ASP A 308 -4.02 -11.99 -23.33
CA ASP A 308 -5.01 -12.01 -24.42
C ASP A 308 -6.36 -11.40 -24.02
N SER A 309 -6.68 -11.40 -22.72
CA SER A 309 -7.89 -10.79 -22.16
C SER A 309 -7.69 -10.39 -20.70
N VAL A 310 -8.55 -9.51 -20.20
CA VAL A 310 -8.58 -9.10 -18.77
C VAL A 310 -8.86 -10.26 -17.82
N ALA A 311 -9.38 -11.38 -18.33
CA ALA A 311 -9.67 -12.60 -17.56
C ALA A 311 -8.50 -13.61 -17.54
N ALA A 312 -7.39 -13.36 -18.24
CA ALA A 312 -6.23 -14.26 -18.29
C ALA A 312 -5.67 -14.53 -16.88
N THR A 313 -5.19 -15.76 -16.63
CA THR A 313 -4.68 -16.19 -15.31
C THR A 313 -3.38 -16.98 -15.44
N ASN A 314 -2.57 -17.05 -14.38
CA ASN A 314 -1.39 -17.94 -14.35
C ASN A 314 -1.66 -19.27 -13.64
N MET A 315 -2.91 -19.70 -13.61
CA MET A 315 -3.31 -20.89 -12.88
C MET A 315 -3.34 -22.12 -13.79
N LYS A 316 -3.45 -23.32 -13.18
CA LYS A 316 -3.59 -24.60 -13.89
C LYS A 316 -2.40 -24.92 -14.82
N GLY A 317 -1.19 -24.54 -14.42
CA GLY A 317 0.05 -24.85 -15.14
C GLY A 317 0.28 -24.02 -16.41
N LYS A 318 -0.42 -22.91 -16.57
CA LYS A 318 -0.20 -21.94 -17.65
C LYS A 318 0.35 -20.64 -17.07
N GLU A 319 1.23 -19.98 -17.81
CA GLU A 319 1.67 -18.61 -17.53
C GLU A 319 1.20 -17.72 -18.68
N GLU A 320 -0.04 -17.21 -18.57
CA GLU A 320 -0.67 -16.39 -19.61
C GLU A 320 -0.29 -14.91 -19.49
N VAL A 321 0.13 -14.48 -18.30
CA VAL A 321 0.56 -13.12 -18.00
C VAL A 321 1.97 -13.18 -17.43
N ALA A 322 2.91 -12.50 -18.07
CA ALA A 322 4.28 -12.36 -17.61
C ALA A 322 4.84 -11.00 -18.00
N VAL A 323 6.05 -10.68 -17.52
CA VAL A 323 6.80 -9.51 -18.01
C VAL A 323 7.41 -9.84 -19.36
N VAL A 324 7.12 -9.00 -20.35
CA VAL A 324 7.79 -8.98 -21.66
C VAL A 324 8.68 -7.75 -21.75
N GLU A 325 9.94 -7.94 -22.10
CA GLU A 325 10.91 -6.86 -22.26
C GLU A 325 11.05 -6.46 -23.74
N SER A 326 11.16 -5.16 -23.99
CA SER A 326 11.41 -4.57 -25.30
C SER A 326 12.12 -3.23 -25.16
N THR A 327 12.37 -2.53 -26.27
CA THR A 327 12.97 -1.20 -26.27
C THR A 327 12.13 -0.21 -27.07
N TRP A 328 12.22 1.05 -26.69
CA TRP A 328 11.70 2.19 -27.43
C TRP A 328 12.83 3.23 -27.55
N ASP A 329 12.90 3.96 -28.66
CA ASP A 329 13.99 4.92 -28.93
C ASP A 329 13.82 6.26 -28.18
N GLY A 330 12.79 6.38 -27.35
CA GLY A 330 12.47 7.59 -26.60
C GLY A 330 11.96 8.73 -27.49
N GLN A 331 11.68 8.48 -28.78
CA GLN A 331 11.25 9.49 -29.74
C GLN A 331 9.77 9.33 -30.10
N GLY A 332 9.09 10.47 -30.22
CA GLY A 332 7.70 10.53 -30.63
C GLY A 332 6.72 10.08 -29.54
N PRO A 333 5.46 9.80 -29.91
CA PRO A 333 4.49 9.25 -28.99
C PRO A 333 4.73 7.76 -28.74
N TYR A 334 4.33 7.30 -27.56
CA TYR A 334 4.33 5.87 -27.21
C TYR A 334 2.89 5.36 -27.11
N ALA A 335 2.63 4.21 -27.73
CA ALA A 335 1.33 3.55 -27.68
C ALA A 335 1.28 2.54 -26.54
N PHE A 336 0.67 2.91 -25.41
CA PHE A 336 0.44 1.99 -24.29
C PHE A 336 -0.60 0.94 -24.68
N PRO A 337 -0.25 -0.36 -24.72
CA PRO A 337 -1.18 -1.41 -25.12
C PRO A 337 -2.46 -1.40 -24.27
N LYS A 338 -3.57 -1.89 -24.83
CA LYS A 338 -4.80 -2.11 -24.08
C LYS A 338 -4.54 -3.00 -22.85
N HIS A 339 -5.32 -2.85 -21.79
CA HIS A 339 -5.27 -3.63 -20.54
C HIS A 339 -3.86 -4.02 -20.08
N SER A 340 -2.96 -3.03 -19.95
CA SER A 340 -1.55 -3.29 -19.69
C SER A 340 -0.97 -2.45 -18.56
N LEU A 341 0.05 -3.00 -17.90
CA LEU A 341 1.04 -2.23 -17.15
C LEU A 341 2.29 -2.14 -18.01
N THR A 342 2.77 -0.91 -18.25
CA THR A 342 4.04 -0.64 -18.93
C THR A 342 4.96 0.12 -18.00
N LEU A 343 6.17 -0.40 -17.75
CA LEU A 343 7.23 0.30 -17.04
C LEU A 343 8.29 0.74 -18.05
N LEU A 344 8.46 2.04 -18.19
CA LEU A 344 9.48 2.67 -19.03
C LEU A 344 10.67 3.05 -18.15
N ARG A 345 11.88 2.75 -18.62
CA ARG A 345 13.10 3.00 -17.87
C ARG A 345 14.22 3.53 -18.76
N TRP A 346 14.78 4.69 -18.41
CA TRP A 346 15.89 5.31 -19.15
C TRP A 346 16.85 6.03 -18.20
N LYS A 347 18.06 6.31 -18.68
CA LYS A 347 19.05 7.06 -17.90
C LYS A 347 18.67 8.54 -17.86
N ALA A 348 18.64 9.13 -16.67
CA ALA A 348 18.32 10.54 -16.44
C ALA A 348 19.36 11.50 -17.04
#